data_AF-A0A7C3DCP9-F1
#
_entry.id   AF-A0A7C3DCP9-F1
#
_cell.length_a   1.000
_cell.length_b   1.000
_cell.length_c   1.000
_cell.angle_alpha   90.00
_cell.angle_beta   90.00
_cell.angle_gamma   90.00
#
_symmetry.space_group_name_H-M   'P 1'
#
loop_
_entity.id
_entity.type
_entity.pdbx_description
1 polymer ?
#
loop_
_entity_poly.entity_id
_entity_poly.type
_entity_poly.pdbx_seq_one_letter_code
_entity_poly.pdbx_strand_id
1 'polypeptide(L)'
;MQEQLRMRSGPPLAQGRSRTAVVRRRSRNDKMGAMVNVRELLHMHHLDRIATEIEAAALPTVFLAPGQPSESAVSRMGGRPNLNPDVQWPEWRGRPLAFIAQIDLSRVPSASSLKLPDSGALYFFYEGGLGAWGYDPGDRGCAQVIYESRGLFEPAVRPFPESLTAELRFQGVRLEPSGVELSLPDCTDPILAPLQLTQEECDSYFECLAAWRNLMPPTFHRLGGHPEALQDEPKYYPYAASLGMQVSSSLFEGAEEPDVHRGAAEWELLLQLGPDESAGMHWGDEGAVYFLIRRADRAQWRFDSVWLVLQSC
;
A
#
# COMPACT_ATOMS: atom_id res chain seq x y z
N MET A 1 5.13 -20.18 -37.50
CA MET A 1 6.13 -20.05 -36.41
C MET A 1 5.49 -19.16 -35.34
N GLN A 2 4.75 -19.78 -34.42
CA GLN A 2 4.03 -19.11 -33.33
C GLN A 2 4.86 -19.30 -32.06
N GLU A 3 5.47 -18.24 -31.56
CA GLU A 3 6.10 -18.23 -30.24
C GLU A 3 5.02 -17.94 -29.19
N GLN A 4 4.75 -18.95 -28.36
CA GLN A 4 3.88 -18.84 -27.20
C GLN A 4 4.54 -17.93 -26.15
N LEU A 5 3.83 -16.90 -25.70
CA LEU A 5 4.14 -16.16 -24.48
C LEU A 5 4.19 -17.14 -23.32
N ARG A 6 5.39 -17.40 -22.79
CA ARG A 6 5.56 -18.03 -21.48
C ARG A 6 5.32 -16.96 -20.41
N MET A 7 4.15 -17.02 -19.78
CA MET A 7 3.90 -16.35 -18.50
C MET A 7 4.97 -16.82 -17.51
N ARG A 8 5.77 -15.90 -16.97
CA ARG A 8 6.69 -16.21 -15.89
C ARG A 8 5.87 -16.47 -14.63
N SER A 9 5.82 -17.72 -14.19
CA SER A 9 5.41 -18.06 -12.83
C SER A 9 6.40 -17.41 -11.86
N GLY A 10 5.91 -16.67 -10.87
CA GLY A 10 6.72 -16.18 -9.75
C GLY A 10 7.48 -17.31 -9.04
N PRO A 11 8.49 -17.00 -8.22
CA PRO A 11 9.24 -18.01 -7.50
C PRO A 11 8.29 -18.89 -6.65
N PRO A 12 8.60 -20.19 -6.46
CA PRO A 12 7.77 -21.05 -5.65
C PRO A 12 7.70 -20.49 -4.23
N LEU A 13 6.46 -20.35 -3.74
CA LEU A 13 6.13 -19.97 -2.37
C LEU A 13 7.00 -20.78 -1.40
N ALA A 14 7.77 -20.11 -0.56
CA ALA A 14 8.11 -20.70 0.72
C ALA A 14 6.78 -21.00 1.41
N GLN A 15 6.61 -22.23 1.92
CA GLN A 15 5.38 -22.63 2.60
C GLN A 15 5.27 -21.93 3.96
N GLY A 16 5.06 -20.60 3.94
CA GLY A 16 4.40 -19.88 5.00
C GLY A 16 2.94 -20.31 5.00
N ARG A 17 2.42 -20.68 6.17
CA ARG A 17 1.03 -21.11 6.32
C ARG A 17 0.10 -19.99 5.87
N SER A 18 -0.46 -20.11 4.66
CA SER A 18 -1.61 -19.31 4.24
C SER A 18 -2.76 -19.58 5.22
N ARG A 19 -3.00 -18.64 6.13
CA ARG A 19 -4.16 -18.66 7.04
C ARG A 19 -5.21 -17.73 6.48
N THR A 20 -5.92 -18.18 5.44
CA THR A 20 -7.12 -17.49 4.96
C THR A 20 -8.25 -17.72 5.97
N ALA A 21 -8.49 -16.76 6.86
CA ALA A 21 -9.66 -16.76 7.72
C ALA A 21 -10.86 -16.21 6.93
N VAL A 22 -11.78 -17.08 6.49
CA VAL A 22 -13.10 -16.66 6.02
C VAL A 22 -13.92 -16.21 7.24
N VAL A 23 -13.88 -14.91 7.56
CA VAL A 23 -14.63 -14.35 8.70
C VAL A 23 -16.06 -14.01 8.27
N ARG A 24 -17.03 -14.74 8.81
CA ARG A 24 -18.46 -14.41 8.69
C ARG A 24 -18.78 -13.13 9.47
N ARG A 25 -19.24 -12.10 8.76
CA ARG A 25 -19.72 -10.83 9.33
C ARG A 25 -20.86 -11.05 10.33
N ARG A 26 -20.69 -10.60 11.58
CA ARG A 26 -21.81 -10.48 12.52
C ARG A 26 -22.53 -9.14 12.32
N SER A 27 -23.86 -9.23 12.30
CA SER A 27 -24.79 -8.10 12.24
C SER A 27 -24.62 -7.17 13.44
N ARG A 28 -24.64 -5.85 13.19
CA ARG A 28 -24.64 -4.81 14.23
C ARG A 28 -25.97 -4.84 14.99
N ASN A 29 -25.93 -5.35 16.21
CA ASN A 29 -26.72 -4.88 17.35
C ASN A 29 -26.25 -5.64 18.59
N ASP A 30 -25.55 -5.00 19.51
CA ASP A 30 -26.16 -4.36 20.69
C ASP A 30 -25.07 -3.84 21.65
N LYS A 31 -25.33 -2.67 22.25
CA LYS A 31 -24.60 -1.99 23.35
C LYS A 31 -23.35 -1.15 23.02
N MET A 32 -23.59 0.17 23.01
CA MET A 32 -22.81 1.19 23.73
C MET A 32 -21.30 1.32 23.41
N GLY A 33 -20.99 2.09 22.37
CA GLY A 33 -20.25 3.37 22.47
C GLY A 33 -19.00 3.52 23.35
N ALA A 34 -18.31 2.45 23.75
CA ALA A 34 -16.93 2.57 24.20
C ALA A 34 -16.06 2.59 22.95
N MET A 35 -15.35 3.71 22.72
CA MET A 35 -14.22 3.71 21.80
C MET A 35 -13.21 2.71 22.37
N VAL A 36 -13.22 1.48 21.88
CA VAL A 36 -12.17 0.51 22.19
C VAL A 36 -10.87 1.17 21.75
N ASN A 37 -10.05 1.54 22.73
CA ASN A 37 -8.72 2.07 22.45
C ASN A 37 -7.75 0.90 22.27
N VAL A 38 -6.62 1.16 21.61
CA VAL A 38 -5.61 0.15 21.28
C VAL A 38 -5.19 -0.65 22.52
N ARG A 39 -5.02 0.01 23.67
CA ARG A 39 -4.61 -0.63 24.92
C ARG A 39 -5.61 -1.64 25.46
N GLU A 40 -6.89 -1.27 25.46
CA GLU A 40 -7.97 -2.13 25.95
C GLU A 40 -8.05 -3.40 25.11
N LEU A 41 -7.94 -3.27 23.78
CA LEU A 41 -7.93 -4.42 22.89
C LEU A 41 -6.70 -5.32 23.13
N LEU A 42 -5.52 -4.73 23.30
CA LEU A 42 -4.31 -5.50 23.64
C LEU A 42 -4.43 -6.23 24.98
N HIS A 43 -4.99 -5.58 26.01
CA HIS A 43 -5.25 -6.19 27.31
C HIS A 43 -6.20 -7.39 27.20
N MET A 44 -7.30 -7.25 26.43
CA MET A 44 -8.28 -8.32 26.20
C MET A 44 -7.66 -9.56 25.51
N HIS A 45 -6.58 -9.36 24.76
CA HIS A 45 -5.84 -10.42 24.09
C HIS A 45 -4.59 -10.89 24.87
N HIS A 46 -4.43 -10.47 26.13
CA HIS A 46 -3.32 -10.81 27.02
C HIS A 46 -1.94 -10.29 26.53
N LEU A 47 -1.92 -9.12 25.89
CA LEU A 47 -0.74 -8.50 25.27
C LEU A 47 -0.24 -7.26 26.03
N ASP A 48 -0.50 -7.18 27.33
CA ASP A 48 -0.08 -6.04 28.17
C ASP A 48 1.42 -5.74 28.09
N ARG A 49 2.24 -6.78 27.92
CA ARG A 49 3.71 -6.67 27.85
C ARG A 49 4.17 -5.76 26.71
N ILE A 50 3.49 -5.81 25.57
CA ILE A 50 3.91 -5.12 24.33
C ILE A 50 3.06 -3.87 24.05
N ALA A 51 2.13 -3.54 24.95
CA ALA A 51 1.10 -2.57 24.65
C ALA A 51 1.63 -1.16 24.41
N THR A 52 2.64 -0.74 25.18
CA THR A 52 3.26 0.57 25.03
C THR A 52 3.96 0.70 23.68
N GLU A 53 4.63 -0.36 23.24
CA GLU A 53 5.40 -0.37 22.00
C GLU A 53 4.48 -0.44 20.78
N ILE A 54 3.37 -1.19 20.85
CA ILE A 54 2.34 -1.17 19.79
C ILE A 54 1.67 0.20 19.68
N GLU A 55 1.30 0.83 20.80
CA GLU A 55 0.74 2.19 20.80
C GLU A 55 1.73 3.21 20.21
N ALA A 56 3.01 3.13 20.59
CA ALA A 56 4.05 4.02 20.07
C ALA A 56 4.36 3.78 18.59
N ALA A 57 4.16 2.55 18.11
CA ALA A 57 4.35 2.17 16.71
C ALA A 57 3.15 2.53 15.84
N ALA A 58 1.98 2.87 16.40
CA ALA A 58 0.79 3.20 15.63
C ALA A 58 1.02 4.41 14.71
N LEU A 59 0.59 4.29 13.46
CA LEU A 59 0.75 5.33 12.45
C LEU A 59 -0.61 5.89 11.99
N PRO A 60 -0.72 7.20 11.72
CA PRO A 60 -1.92 7.77 11.14
C PRO A 60 -2.15 7.24 9.72
N THR A 61 -3.40 6.94 9.40
CA THR A 61 -3.84 6.51 8.07
C THR A 61 -5.15 7.19 7.70
N VAL A 62 -5.38 7.34 6.39
CA VAL A 62 -6.66 7.79 5.83
C VAL A 62 -7.16 6.70 4.89
N PHE A 63 -8.29 6.09 5.23
CA PHE A 63 -8.95 5.12 4.37
C PHE A 63 -9.61 5.83 3.19
N LEU A 64 -9.62 5.16 2.05
CA LEU A 64 -10.16 5.67 0.80
C LEU A 64 -11.31 4.76 0.37
N ALA A 65 -12.55 5.23 0.47
CA ALA A 65 -13.70 4.47 0.02
C ALA A 65 -13.93 4.70 -1.49
N PRO A 66 -14.04 3.63 -2.30
CA PRO A 66 -14.50 3.76 -3.68
C PRO A 66 -15.90 4.36 -3.74
N GLY A 67 -16.06 5.35 -4.59
CA GLY A 67 -17.33 6.03 -4.87
C GLY A 67 -17.86 5.71 -6.26
N GLN A 68 -18.50 6.70 -6.88
CA GLN A 68 -19.03 6.55 -8.24
C GLN A 68 -17.93 6.70 -9.30
N PRO A 69 -18.13 6.14 -10.51
CA PRO A 69 -17.26 6.40 -11.64
C PRO A 69 -17.11 7.91 -11.89
N SER A 70 -15.87 8.37 -12.11
CA SER A 70 -15.57 9.79 -12.23
C SER A 70 -14.36 10.06 -13.11
N GLU A 71 -14.50 11.06 -13.99
CA GLU A 71 -13.40 11.69 -14.69
C GLU A 71 -13.10 13.13 -14.22
N SER A 72 -13.72 13.58 -13.13
CA SER A 72 -13.49 14.92 -12.57
C SER A 72 -12.13 15.05 -11.86
N ALA A 73 -11.71 16.30 -11.65
CA ALA A 73 -10.54 16.67 -10.86
C ALA A 73 -10.77 16.47 -9.34
N VAL A 74 -10.81 15.21 -8.92
CA VAL A 74 -10.93 14.79 -7.52
C VAL A 74 -9.93 13.65 -7.23
N SER A 75 -9.75 13.30 -5.96
CA SER A 75 -9.09 12.04 -5.61
C SER A 75 -9.83 10.86 -6.24
N ARG A 76 -9.11 10.01 -6.96
CA ARG A 76 -9.66 8.86 -7.69
C ARG A 76 -8.58 7.85 -8.05
N MET A 77 -9.01 6.62 -8.31
CA MET A 77 -8.22 5.61 -8.99
C MET A 77 -8.66 5.50 -10.46
N GLY A 78 -7.75 5.10 -11.34
CA GLY A 78 -7.99 4.90 -12.76
C GLY A 78 -8.48 6.13 -13.53
N GLY A 79 -8.87 5.92 -14.78
CA GLY A 79 -9.31 6.97 -15.69
C GLY A 79 -8.15 7.74 -16.31
N ARG A 80 -8.44 8.91 -16.87
CA ARG A 80 -7.44 9.80 -17.49
C ARG A 80 -7.00 10.87 -16.51
N PRO A 81 -5.70 10.99 -16.15
CA PRO A 81 -5.26 11.86 -15.06
C PRO A 81 -5.50 13.35 -15.34
N ASN A 82 -5.77 14.13 -14.30
CA ASN A 82 -5.75 15.60 -14.34
C ASN A 82 -4.31 16.11 -14.23
N LEU A 83 -3.40 15.60 -15.06
CA LEU A 83 -1.98 15.92 -15.02
C LEU A 83 -1.71 17.26 -15.73
N ASN A 84 -0.83 18.09 -15.15
CA ASN A 84 -0.45 19.36 -15.78
C ASN A 84 0.19 19.13 -17.18
N PRO A 85 -0.10 19.99 -18.19
CA PRO A 85 0.28 19.69 -19.57
C PRO A 85 1.79 19.62 -19.86
N ASP A 86 2.58 20.29 -19.04
CA ASP A 86 4.04 20.37 -19.08
C ASP A 86 4.74 19.19 -18.38
N VAL A 87 4.01 18.46 -17.54
CA VAL A 87 4.50 17.24 -16.90
C VAL A 87 4.54 16.11 -17.93
N GLN A 88 5.70 15.47 -18.06
CA GLN A 88 5.88 14.33 -18.95
C GLN A 88 5.14 13.11 -18.41
N TRP A 89 4.57 12.31 -19.32
CA TRP A 89 3.96 11.04 -18.94
C TRP A 89 5.04 10.07 -18.44
N PRO A 90 4.89 9.46 -17.26
CA PRO A 90 5.89 8.51 -16.75
C PRO A 90 6.09 7.31 -17.66
N GLU A 91 7.34 7.01 -17.96
CA GLU A 91 7.73 5.84 -18.76
C GLU A 91 8.71 4.96 -17.99
N TRP A 92 8.64 3.66 -18.26
CA TRP A 92 9.62 2.69 -17.79
C TRP A 92 10.07 1.81 -18.95
N ARG A 93 11.39 1.79 -19.20
CA ARG A 93 12.02 1.08 -20.33
C ARG A 93 11.39 1.46 -21.68
N GLY A 94 11.11 2.75 -21.86
CA GLY A 94 10.55 3.32 -23.10
C GLY A 94 9.08 2.99 -23.33
N ARG A 95 8.35 2.53 -22.30
CA ARG A 95 6.91 2.24 -22.37
C ARG A 95 6.16 3.11 -21.37
N PRO A 96 5.01 3.70 -21.74
CA PRO A 96 4.20 4.50 -20.82
C PRO A 96 3.66 3.63 -19.68
N LEU A 97 3.72 4.15 -18.46
CA LEU A 97 3.13 3.52 -17.29
C LEU A 97 1.61 3.74 -17.27
N ALA A 98 0.87 2.78 -16.71
CA ALA A 98 -0.55 2.91 -16.45
C ALA A 98 -0.78 3.97 -15.36
N PHE A 99 -1.83 4.77 -15.52
CA PHE A 99 -2.27 5.68 -14.47
C PHE A 99 -3.09 4.92 -13.44
N ILE A 100 -2.63 4.91 -12.19
CA ILE A 100 -3.23 4.14 -11.10
C ILE A 100 -4.14 5.01 -10.25
N ALA A 101 -3.67 6.16 -9.79
CA ALA A 101 -4.48 7.03 -8.95
C ALA A 101 -3.98 8.47 -8.96
N GLN A 102 -4.87 9.40 -8.66
CA GLN A 102 -4.52 10.75 -8.24
C GLN A 102 -5.16 11.05 -6.89
N ILE A 103 -4.45 11.78 -6.05
CA ILE A 103 -4.91 12.18 -4.73
C ILE A 103 -4.76 13.69 -4.62
N ASP A 104 -5.88 14.39 -4.45
CA ASP A 104 -5.89 15.82 -4.12
C ASP A 104 -5.57 15.98 -2.63
N LEU A 105 -4.36 16.43 -2.33
CA LEU A 105 -3.86 16.56 -0.97
C LEU A 105 -4.63 17.62 -0.17
N SER A 106 -5.22 18.61 -0.84
CA SER A 106 -6.07 19.62 -0.16
C SER A 106 -7.36 19.03 0.42
N ARG A 107 -7.71 17.80 0.03
CA ARG A 107 -8.89 17.06 0.49
C ARG A 107 -8.52 15.91 1.44
N VAL A 108 -7.24 15.65 1.68
CA VAL A 108 -6.80 14.63 2.63
C VAL A 108 -6.85 15.22 4.04
N PRO A 109 -7.66 14.67 4.96
CA PRO A 109 -7.71 15.17 6.32
C PRO A 109 -6.37 15.04 7.02
N SER A 110 -5.87 16.14 7.58
CA SER A 110 -4.58 16.23 8.28
C SER A 110 -3.41 15.63 7.49
N ALA A 111 -3.25 15.97 6.20
CA ALA A 111 -2.15 15.48 5.36
C ALA A 111 -0.76 15.59 6.03
N SER A 112 -0.51 16.65 6.78
CA SER A 112 0.70 16.83 7.60
C SER A 112 0.93 15.74 8.66
N SER A 113 -0.10 15.13 9.27
CA SER A 113 0.08 14.00 10.19
C SER A 113 0.60 12.76 9.44
N LEU A 114 0.24 12.63 8.17
CA LEU A 114 0.80 11.66 7.22
C LEU A 114 2.14 12.14 6.63
N LYS A 115 2.76 13.22 7.13
CA LYS A 115 3.99 13.82 6.57
C LYS A 115 3.88 14.14 5.07
N LEU A 116 2.68 14.43 4.59
CA LEU A 116 2.42 14.85 3.21
C LEU A 116 2.24 16.38 3.15
N PRO A 117 2.42 17.00 1.98
CA PRO A 117 2.04 18.39 1.77
C PRO A 117 0.55 18.62 2.06
N ASP A 118 0.19 19.77 2.63
CA ASP A 118 -1.21 20.12 2.91
C ASP A 118 -2.01 20.53 1.65
N SER A 119 -1.33 20.65 0.51
CA SER A 119 -1.92 21.02 -0.78
C SER A 119 -1.15 20.41 -1.94
N GLY A 120 -1.72 20.48 -3.14
CA GLY A 120 -1.15 19.88 -4.34
C GLY A 120 -1.78 18.52 -4.63
N ALA A 121 -1.17 17.77 -5.55
CA ALA A 121 -1.66 16.46 -5.95
C ALA A 121 -0.54 15.43 -6.04
N LEU A 122 -0.84 14.19 -5.65
CA LEU A 122 0.00 13.03 -5.94
C LEU A 122 -0.62 12.25 -7.10
N TYR A 123 0.20 11.83 -8.05
CA TYR A 123 -0.18 10.94 -9.15
C TYR A 123 0.65 9.68 -9.09
N PHE A 124 -0.02 8.53 -9.14
CA PHE A 124 0.58 7.22 -9.02
C PHE A 124 0.50 6.51 -10.36
N PHE A 125 1.65 5.99 -10.81
CA PHE A 125 1.80 5.25 -12.06
C PHE A 125 2.49 3.93 -11.80
N TYR A 126 2.13 2.90 -12.58
CA TYR A 126 2.70 1.56 -12.45
C TYR A 126 2.64 0.80 -13.78
N GLU A 127 3.53 -0.17 -13.98
CA GLU A 127 3.59 -1.04 -15.16
C GLU A 127 2.37 -1.95 -15.30
N GLY A 128 1.59 -2.13 -14.23
CA GLY A 128 0.32 -2.86 -14.26
C GLY A 128 0.43 -4.36 -13.96
N GLY A 129 1.57 -4.83 -13.44
CA GLY A 129 1.72 -6.21 -12.95
C GLY A 129 1.98 -7.25 -14.03
N LEU A 130 2.29 -6.82 -15.26
CA LEU A 130 2.57 -7.72 -16.38
C LEU A 130 3.99 -8.30 -16.32
N GLY A 131 4.94 -7.54 -15.78
CA GLY A 131 6.35 -7.97 -15.73
C GLY A 131 7.16 -7.54 -14.52
N ALA A 132 6.64 -6.69 -13.64
CA ALA A 132 7.37 -6.17 -12.48
C ALA A 132 6.49 -6.18 -11.23
N TRP A 133 6.85 -6.97 -10.21
CA TRP A 133 6.08 -7.11 -8.96
C TRP A 133 6.79 -6.46 -7.76
N GLY A 134 8.01 -5.94 -7.97
CA GLY A 134 8.79 -5.27 -6.92
C GLY A 134 9.71 -6.20 -6.16
N TYR A 135 9.95 -7.41 -6.66
CA TYR A 135 10.75 -8.45 -6.01
C TYR A 135 12.20 -8.48 -6.53
N ASP A 136 12.45 -7.85 -7.67
CA ASP A 136 13.77 -7.77 -8.31
C ASP A 136 14.30 -6.34 -8.27
N PRO A 137 15.59 -6.10 -7.96
CA PRO A 137 16.21 -4.77 -8.06
C PRO A 137 16.02 -4.08 -9.42
N GLY A 138 15.93 -4.86 -10.50
CA GLY A 138 15.66 -4.42 -11.85
C GLY A 138 14.24 -3.91 -12.10
N ASP A 139 13.31 -4.11 -11.16
CA ASP A 139 11.95 -3.53 -11.18
C ASP A 139 11.97 -2.04 -10.80
N ARG A 140 13.13 -1.48 -10.43
CA ARG A 140 13.27 -0.05 -10.13
C ARG A 140 12.68 0.82 -11.24
N GLY A 141 11.78 1.73 -10.85
CA GLY A 141 11.09 2.66 -11.75
C GLY A 141 9.87 2.08 -12.46
N CYS A 142 9.50 0.81 -12.23
CA CYS A 142 8.25 0.24 -12.75
C CYS A 142 7.00 0.93 -12.17
N ALA A 143 7.15 1.59 -11.03
CA ALA A 143 6.19 2.50 -10.45
C ALA A 143 6.85 3.86 -10.22
N GLN A 144 6.08 4.93 -10.45
CA GLN A 144 6.53 6.31 -10.29
C GLN A 144 5.42 7.13 -9.64
N VAL A 145 5.82 8.03 -8.75
CA VAL A 145 4.89 8.96 -8.09
C VAL A 145 5.33 10.38 -8.38
N ILE A 146 4.41 11.17 -8.93
CA ILE A 146 4.62 12.59 -9.20
C ILE A 146 3.88 13.38 -8.14
N TYR A 147 4.60 14.28 -7.46
CA TYR A 147 3.99 15.34 -6.68
C TYR A 147 3.91 16.61 -7.51
N GLU A 148 2.73 17.20 -7.56
CA GLU A 148 2.52 18.50 -8.19
C GLU A 148 1.93 19.52 -7.23
N SER A 149 2.76 20.52 -6.91
CA SER A 149 2.43 21.59 -5.96
C SER A 149 1.26 22.46 -6.43
N ARG A 150 1.03 22.54 -7.75
CA ARG A 150 -0.09 23.27 -8.37
C ARG A 150 -1.44 22.58 -8.16
N GLY A 151 -1.46 21.31 -7.72
CA GLY A 151 -2.68 20.53 -7.58
C GLY A 151 -3.14 19.88 -8.88
N LEU A 152 -4.40 19.44 -8.89
CA LEU A 152 -5.03 18.82 -10.05
C LEU A 152 -5.23 19.85 -11.17
N PHE A 153 -4.88 19.48 -12.39
CA PHE A 153 -5.10 20.34 -13.55
C PHE A 153 -6.57 20.34 -13.99
N GLU A 154 -7.14 21.54 -14.10
CA GLU A 154 -8.49 21.79 -14.60
C GLU A 154 -8.43 22.68 -15.86
N PRO A 155 -9.31 22.48 -16.86
CA PRO A 155 -10.48 21.58 -16.87
C PRO A 155 -10.24 20.22 -17.57
N ALA A 156 -9.08 20.02 -18.18
CA ALA A 156 -8.87 18.89 -19.10
C ALA A 156 -8.18 17.70 -18.43
N VAL A 157 -8.70 16.51 -18.68
CA VAL A 157 -7.97 15.26 -18.44
C VAL A 157 -6.90 15.06 -19.53
N ARG A 158 -5.75 14.50 -19.15
CA ARG A 158 -4.68 14.13 -20.08
C ARG A 158 -5.10 12.88 -20.87
N PRO A 159 -5.13 12.89 -22.21
CA PRO A 159 -5.42 11.68 -22.97
C PRO A 159 -4.33 10.63 -22.72
N PHE A 160 -4.72 9.36 -22.78
CA PHE A 160 -3.76 8.26 -22.70
C PHE A 160 -2.76 8.34 -23.88
N PRO A 161 -1.49 8.00 -23.65
CA PRO A 161 -0.55 7.77 -24.75
C PRO A 161 -1.11 6.71 -25.72
N GLU A 162 -0.92 6.91 -27.03
CA GLU A 162 -1.45 6.01 -28.05
C GLU A 162 -0.95 4.57 -27.89
N SER A 163 0.29 4.41 -27.42
CA SER A 163 0.96 3.13 -27.18
C SER A 163 0.56 2.43 -25.87
N LEU A 164 -0.21 3.07 -24.98
CA LEU A 164 -0.69 2.46 -23.76
C LEU A 164 -1.83 1.48 -24.09
N THR A 165 -1.68 0.19 -23.80
CA THR A 165 -2.67 -0.83 -24.18
C THR A 165 -3.98 -0.72 -23.39
N ALA A 166 -5.05 -1.35 -23.85
CA ALA A 166 -6.38 -1.23 -23.25
C ALA A 166 -6.44 -1.82 -21.82
N GLU A 167 -5.65 -2.87 -21.56
CA GLU A 167 -5.57 -3.56 -20.27
C GLU A 167 -4.94 -2.67 -19.18
N LEU A 168 -4.19 -1.64 -19.58
CA LEU A 168 -3.54 -0.67 -18.71
C LEU A 168 -4.35 0.64 -18.58
N ARG A 169 -5.59 0.67 -19.09
CA ARG A 169 -6.51 1.81 -19.04
C ARG A 169 -7.68 1.48 -18.10
N PHE A 170 -7.47 1.72 -16.82
CA PHE A 170 -8.48 1.47 -15.78
C PHE A 170 -9.66 2.46 -15.84
N GLN A 171 -10.81 2.03 -15.34
CA GLN A 171 -11.99 2.89 -15.19
C GLN A 171 -11.75 3.89 -14.05
N GLY A 172 -12.09 5.16 -14.28
CA GLY A 172 -11.99 6.19 -13.24
C GLY A 172 -13.05 6.03 -12.17
N VAL A 173 -12.65 5.92 -10.90
CA VAL A 173 -13.54 5.77 -9.74
C VAL A 173 -13.11 6.74 -8.65
N ARG A 174 -14.04 7.60 -8.20
CA ARG A 174 -13.79 8.57 -7.12
C ARG A 174 -13.36 7.85 -5.84
N LEU A 175 -12.43 8.45 -5.11
CA LEU A 175 -12.01 7.98 -3.78
C LEU A 175 -12.43 9.02 -2.74
N GLU A 176 -13.22 8.59 -1.77
CA GLU A 176 -13.66 9.42 -0.64
C GLU A 176 -12.76 9.16 0.58
N PRO A 177 -11.98 10.14 1.04
CA PRO A 177 -11.15 9.99 2.23
C PRO A 177 -12.01 9.93 3.50
N SER A 178 -11.69 9.02 4.40
CA SER A 178 -12.18 9.01 5.78
C SER A 178 -11.54 10.13 6.62
N GLY A 179 -11.94 10.24 7.89
CA GLY A 179 -11.11 10.91 8.89
C GLY A 179 -9.76 10.20 9.09
N VAL A 180 -8.88 10.80 9.88
CA VAL A 180 -7.61 10.16 10.27
C VAL A 180 -7.90 9.10 11.30
N GLU A 181 -7.47 7.88 11.00
CA GLU A 181 -7.54 6.72 11.89
C GLU A 181 -6.12 6.27 12.27
N LEU A 182 -6.03 5.34 13.23
CA LEU A 182 -4.76 4.66 13.54
C LEU A 182 -4.67 3.33 12.80
N SER A 183 -3.52 3.11 12.18
CA SER A 183 -3.09 1.82 11.67
C SER A 183 -2.09 1.22 12.65
N LEU A 184 -2.27 -0.06 12.97
CA LEU A 184 -1.36 -0.82 13.82
C LEU A 184 -0.44 -1.69 12.95
N PRO A 185 0.84 -1.88 13.35
CA PRO A 185 1.76 -2.77 12.65
C PRO A 185 1.29 -4.22 12.68
N ASP A 186 1.68 -5.00 11.68
CA ASP A 186 1.58 -6.46 11.73
C ASP A 186 2.66 -7.04 12.67
N CYS A 187 2.48 -8.27 13.18
CA CYS A 187 3.50 -8.91 14.03
C CYS A 187 4.83 -9.11 13.30
N THR A 188 4.80 -9.17 11.97
CA THR A 188 5.97 -9.32 11.09
C THR A 188 6.61 -8.00 10.69
N ASP A 189 6.03 -6.86 11.08
CA ASP A 189 6.57 -5.54 10.75
C ASP A 189 7.96 -5.35 11.38
N PRO A 190 8.99 -4.94 10.62
CA PRO A 190 10.34 -4.77 11.13
C PRO A 190 10.45 -3.81 12.31
N ILE A 191 9.48 -2.90 12.51
CA ILE A 191 9.46 -2.01 13.68
C ILE A 191 9.27 -2.76 15.00
N LEU A 192 8.66 -3.95 14.98
CA LEU A 192 8.40 -4.78 16.15
C LEU A 192 9.49 -5.83 16.40
N ALA A 193 10.43 -6.02 15.47
CA ALA A 193 11.51 -7.00 15.62
C ALA A 193 12.29 -6.89 16.95
N PRO A 194 12.57 -5.69 17.51
CA PRO A 194 13.25 -5.57 18.81
C PRO A 194 12.46 -6.16 20.00
N LEU A 195 11.14 -6.33 19.88
CA LEU A 195 10.29 -6.88 20.95
C LEU A 195 10.44 -8.39 21.12
N GLN A 196 11.03 -9.06 20.13
CA GLN A 196 11.24 -10.52 20.11
C GLN A 196 9.95 -11.26 20.50
N LEU A 197 8.85 -10.95 19.78
CA LEU A 197 7.55 -11.54 20.04
C LEU A 197 7.63 -13.07 19.95
N THR A 198 7.08 -13.75 20.94
CA THR A 198 6.93 -15.20 20.90
C THR A 198 5.86 -15.60 19.87
N GLN A 199 5.88 -16.85 19.40
CA GLN A 199 4.84 -17.34 18.49
C GLN A 199 3.43 -17.22 19.10
N GLU A 200 3.29 -17.43 20.41
CA GLU A 200 2.03 -17.27 21.13
C GLU A 200 1.54 -15.82 21.11
N GLU A 201 2.44 -14.85 21.35
CA GLU A 201 2.10 -13.43 21.26
C GLU A 201 1.75 -13.01 19.84
N CYS A 202 2.46 -13.53 18.83
CA CYS A 202 2.12 -13.30 17.42
C CYS A 202 0.73 -13.84 17.07
N ASP A 203 0.39 -15.06 17.53
CA ASP A 203 -0.94 -15.65 17.31
C ASP A 203 -2.03 -14.84 18.03
N SER A 204 -1.82 -14.42 19.28
CA SER A 204 -2.76 -13.56 20.02
C SER A 204 -2.90 -12.17 19.39
N TYR A 205 -1.79 -11.59 18.91
CA TYR A 205 -1.79 -10.28 18.27
C TYR A 205 -2.44 -10.31 16.89
N PHE A 206 -2.33 -11.42 16.16
CA PHE A 206 -3.06 -11.60 14.90
C PHE A 206 -4.58 -11.47 15.11
N GLU A 207 -5.13 -12.11 16.15
CA GLU A 207 -6.55 -11.99 16.49
C GLU A 207 -6.90 -10.58 16.97
N CYS A 208 -6.03 -9.94 17.76
CA CYS A 208 -6.19 -8.55 18.19
C CYS A 208 -6.24 -7.59 16.99
N LEU A 209 -5.32 -7.74 16.04
CA LEU A 209 -5.23 -6.91 14.84
C LEU A 209 -6.42 -7.14 13.92
N ALA A 210 -6.90 -8.38 13.79
CA ALA A 210 -8.13 -8.69 13.06
C ALA A 210 -9.36 -8.02 13.71
N ALA A 211 -9.45 -8.04 15.05
CA ALA A 211 -10.50 -7.33 15.78
C ALA A 211 -10.42 -5.81 15.56
N TRP A 212 -9.21 -5.23 15.58
CA TRP A 212 -8.99 -3.81 15.28
C TRP A 212 -9.44 -3.46 13.85
N ARG A 213 -9.00 -4.23 12.85
CA ARG A 213 -9.37 -4.01 11.43
C ARG A 213 -10.88 -4.09 11.21
N ASN A 214 -11.61 -4.92 11.96
CA ASN A 214 -13.08 -5.00 11.90
C ASN A 214 -13.80 -3.73 12.41
N LEU A 215 -13.12 -2.87 13.18
CA LEU A 215 -13.64 -1.58 13.61
C LEU A 215 -13.40 -0.48 12.56
N MET A 216 -12.47 -0.69 11.63
CA MET A 216 -12.08 0.29 10.62
C MET A 216 -13.07 0.33 9.43
N PRO A 217 -13.05 1.40 8.60
CA PRO A 217 -13.81 1.44 7.35
C PRO A 217 -13.58 0.19 6.49
N PRO A 218 -14.62 -0.37 5.85
CA PRO A 218 -14.53 -1.63 5.12
C PRO A 218 -13.91 -1.43 3.72
N THR A 219 -12.71 -0.87 3.66
CA THR A 219 -11.95 -0.66 2.42
C THR A 219 -10.48 -1.01 2.64
N PHE A 220 -9.89 -1.63 1.62
CA PHE A 220 -8.47 -1.98 1.61
C PHE A 220 -7.59 -0.80 1.18
N HIS A 221 -8.19 0.21 0.54
CA HIS A 221 -7.49 1.34 -0.04
C HIS A 221 -7.20 2.40 1.02
N ARG A 222 -5.96 2.89 1.09
CA ARG A 222 -5.57 3.90 2.09
C ARG A 222 -4.29 4.64 1.77
N LEU A 223 -4.16 5.83 2.35
CA LEU A 223 -2.92 6.60 2.42
C LEU A 223 -2.27 6.44 3.80
N GLY A 224 -0.96 6.24 3.83
CA GLY A 224 -0.21 6.12 5.08
C GLY A 224 -0.59 4.91 5.93
N GLY A 225 -0.11 4.87 7.17
CA GLY A 225 -0.27 3.73 8.07
C GLY A 225 0.74 2.61 7.81
N HIS A 226 0.41 1.41 8.30
CA HIS A 226 1.11 0.17 8.02
C HIS A 226 0.48 -0.56 6.83
N PRO A 227 1.28 -1.28 6.01
CA PRO A 227 0.74 -2.22 5.03
C PRO A 227 -0.14 -3.28 5.71
N GLU A 228 -1.21 -3.68 5.04
CA GLU A 228 -1.96 -4.90 5.38
C GLU A 228 -1.54 -5.88 4.33
N ALA A 229 -0.45 -6.58 4.64
CA ALA A 229 0.16 -7.53 3.75
C ALA A 229 -0.81 -8.67 3.45
N LEU A 230 -0.85 -9.11 2.19
CA LEU A 230 -1.51 -10.36 1.80
C LEU A 230 -0.57 -11.55 1.97
N GLN A 231 0.74 -11.30 1.89
CA GLN A 231 1.81 -12.28 2.03
C GLN A 231 2.78 -11.81 3.13
N ASP A 232 4.09 -11.89 2.91
CA ASP A 232 5.11 -11.39 3.84
C ASP A 232 5.11 -9.85 3.90
N GLU A 233 5.75 -9.27 4.92
CA GLU A 233 5.79 -7.82 5.12
C GLU A 233 6.42 -7.07 3.91
N PRO A 234 5.65 -6.21 3.20
CA PRO A 234 6.09 -5.53 1.98
C PRO A 234 7.35 -4.67 2.14
N LYS A 235 7.66 -4.17 3.35
CA LYS A 235 8.82 -3.30 3.60
C LYS A 235 10.19 -3.98 3.38
N TYR A 236 10.29 -5.30 3.46
CA TYR A 236 11.56 -6.00 3.23
C TYR A 236 11.99 -5.96 1.77
N TYR A 237 11.04 -5.99 0.83
CA TYR A 237 11.32 -6.01 -0.60
C TYR A 237 12.09 -4.78 -1.11
N PRO A 238 11.63 -3.53 -0.87
CA PRO A 238 12.37 -2.35 -1.32
C PRO A 238 13.72 -2.20 -0.60
N TYR A 239 13.84 -2.68 0.64
CA TYR A 239 15.12 -2.69 1.34
C TYR A 239 16.13 -3.64 0.67
N ALA A 240 15.76 -4.90 0.44
CA ALA A 240 16.59 -5.86 -0.27
C ALA A 240 16.96 -5.38 -1.68
N ALA A 241 15.98 -4.84 -2.42
CA ALA A 241 16.22 -4.25 -3.73
C ALA A 241 17.19 -3.06 -3.69
N SER A 242 17.20 -2.29 -2.59
CA SER A 242 18.16 -1.20 -2.41
C SER A 242 19.59 -1.66 -2.14
N LEU A 243 19.78 -2.91 -1.71
CA LEU A 243 21.08 -3.58 -1.59
C LEU A 243 21.49 -4.32 -2.88
N GLY A 244 20.66 -4.26 -3.93
CA GLY A 244 20.87 -5.04 -5.16
C GLY A 244 20.62 -6.54 -4.98
N MET A 245 19.92 -6.93 -3.92
CA MET A 245 19.59 -8.33 -3.63
C MET A 245 18.21 -8.67 -4.17
N GLN A 246 18.07 -9.87 -4.75
CA GLN A 246 16.75 -10.44 -5.02
C GLN A 246 16.15 -10.93 -3.71
N VAL A 247 14.85 -10.69 -3.53
CA VAL A 247 14.14 -11.18 -2.34
C VAL A 247 13.90 -12.67 -2.48
N SER A 248 14.53 -13.46 -1.64
CA SER A 248 14.34 -14.90 -1.50
C SER A 248 13.77 -15.23 -0.13
N SER A 249 13.22 -16.43 0.03
CA SER A 249 12.84 -16.97 1.34
C SER A 249 13.95 -16.80 2.39
N SER A 250 15.21 -16.91 1.97
CA SER A 250 16.38 -16.73 2.84
C SER A 250 16.60 -15.30 3.34
N LEU A 251 15.99 -14.26 2.76
CA LEU A 251 15.99 -12.91 3.35
C LEU A 251 14.95 -12.77 4.46
N PHE A 252 13.89 -13.58 4.41
CA PHE A 252 12.92 -13.72 5.50
C PHE A 252 13.47 -14.65 6.60
N GLU A 253 14.27 -15.66 6.26
CA GLU A 253 15.01 -16.51 7.22
C GLU A 253 16.25 -15.80 7.79
N GLY A 254 16.94 -14.99 6.99
CA GLY A 254 18.07 -14.14 7.36
C GLY A 254 17.65 -12.77 7.92
N ALA A 255 16.33 -12.54 8.05
CA ALA A 255 15.77 -11.39 8.74
C ALA A 255 16.24 -11.32 10.19
N GLU A 256 16.77 -12.42 10.77
CA GLU A 256 17.36 -12.42 12.10
C GLU A 256 18.59 -11.50 12.26
N GLU A 257 19.17 -10.97 11.17
CA GLU A 257 20.22 -9.95 11.27
C GLU A 257 19.61 -8.56 11.61
N PRO A 258 19.95 -7.94 12.76
CA PRO A 258 19.33 -6.69 13.22
C PRO A 258 19.38 -5.52 12.22
N ASP A 259 20.36 -5.51 11.32
CA ASP A 259 20.52 -4.46 10.31
C ASP A 259 19.50 -4.59 9.17
N VAL A 260 19.00 -5.80 8.90
CA VAL A 260 17.94 -6.03 7.90
C VAL A 260 16.61 -5.43 8.37
N HIS A 261 16.21 -5.73 9.61
CA HIS A 261 15.01 -5.15 10.22
C HIS A 261 15.11 -3.62 10.27
N ARG A 262 16.24 -3.06 10.72
CA ARG A 262 16.44 -1.61 10.77
C ARG A 262 16.29 -0.96 9.40
N GLY A 263 16.89 -1.56 8.37
CA GLY A 263 16.80 -1.05 7.02
C GLY A 263 15.41 -1.13 6.40
N ALA A 264 14.67 -2.23 6.65
CA ALA A 264 13.29 -2.39 6.23
C ALA A 264 12.35 -1.42 6.98
N ALA A 265 12.59 -1.18 8.27
CA ALA A 265 11.81 -0.25 9.08
C ALA A 265 11.90 1.22 8.62
N GLU A 266 12.84 1.58 7.75
CA GLU A 266 12.91 2.91 7.13
C GLU A 266 11.89 3.10 5.99
N TRP A 267 11.26 2.02 5.51
CA TRP A 267 10.22 2.08 4.49
C TRP A 267 8.83 2.17 5.13
N GLU A 268 8.01 3.09 4.62
CA GLU A 268 6.65 3.38 5.10
C GLU A 268 5.66 3.28 3.94
N LEU A 269 4.41 2.94 4.24
CA LEU A 269 3.34 2.93 3.26
C LEU A 269 3.00 4.36 2.85
N LEU A 270 2.98 4.62 1.53
CA LEU A 270 2.46 5.84 0.93
C LEU A 270 1.00 5.65 0.51
N LEU A 271 0.74 4.66 -0.35
CA LEU A 271 -0.58 4.30 -0.86
C LEU A 271 -0.69 2.77 -0.94
N GLN A 272 -1.82 2.24 -0.49
CA GLN A 272 -2.22 0.85 -0.71
C GLN A 272 -3.52 0.83 -1.51
N LEU A 273 -3.59 -0.02 -2.54
CA LEU A 273 -4.82 -0.30 -3.28
C LEU A 273 -5.00 -1.82 -3.42
N GLY A 274 -6.19 -2.30 -3.07
CA GLY A 274 -6.60 -3.69 -3.28
C GLY A 274 -7.24 -3.91 -4.64
N PRO A 275 -7.89 -5.07 -4.85
CA PRO A 275 -8.70 -5.30 -6.03
C PRO A 275 -9.95 -4.41 -5.98
N ASP A 276 -10.34 -3.87 -7.14
CA ASP A 276 -11.54 -3.05 -7.27
C ASP A 276 -12.21 -3.27 -8.61
N GLU A 277 -13.36 -3.94 -8.58
CA GLU A 277 -14.13 -4.30 -9.76
C GLU A 277 -14.68 -3.08 -10.50
N SER A 278 -15.02 -2.01 -9.77
CA SER A 278 -15.56 -0.77 -10.38
C SER A 278 -14.49 -0.03 -11.18
N ALA A 279 -13.22 -0.12 -10.76
CA ALA A 279 -12.09 0.43 -11.50
C ALA A 279 -11.52 -0.52 -12.56
N GLY A 280 -11.95 -1.79 -12.56
CA GLY A 280 -11.34 -2.86 -13.36
C GLY A 280 -9.90 -3.16 -12.91
N MET A 281 -9.58 -2.94 -11.63
CA MET A 281 -8.26 -3.15 -11.06
C MET A 281 -8.19 -4.54 -10.43
N HIS A 282 -7.43 -5.42 -11.08
CA HIS A 282 -7.15 -6.78 -10.60
C HIS A 282 -5.64 -6.99 -10.60
N TRP A 283 -5.08 -7.36 -9.46
CA TRP A 283 -3.64 -7.53 -9.28
C TRP A 283 -3.32 -9.00 -9.07
N GLY A 284 -2.85 -9.70 -10.10
CA GLY A 284 -2.72 -11.16 -10.01
C GLY A 284 -4.05 -11.84 -9.69
N ASP A 285 -4.05 -12.78 -8.74
CA ASP A 285 -5.25 -13.43 -8.20
C ASP A 285 -5.71 -12.73 -6.91
N GLU A 286 -6.65 -11.79 -7.03
CA GLU A 286 -7.19 -10.98 -5.92
C GLU A 286 -6.14 -10.27 -5.04
N GLY A 287 -5.09 -9.75 -5.66
CA GLY A 287 -3.98 -9.12 -4.97
C GLY A 287 -4.13 -7.64 -4.65
N ALA A 288 -3.04 -7.05 -4.17
CA ALA A 288 -2.92 -5.64 -3.81
C ALA A 288 -1.55 -5.07 -4.19
N VAL A 289 -1.53 -3.75 -4.40
CA VAL A 289 -0.32 -2.98 -4.64
C VAL A 289 -0.03 -2.03 -3.48
N TYR A 290 1.25 -1.95 -3.11
CA TYR A 290 1.77 -1.11 -2.03
C TYR A 290 2.84 -0.19 -2.60
N PHE A 291 2.57 1.11 -2.62
CA PHE A 291 3.57 2.13 -2.89
C PHE A 291 4.26 2.44 -1.57
N LEU A 292 5.53 2.09 -1.47
CA LEU A 292 6.39 2.25 -0.29
C LEU A 292 7.40 3.37 -0.55
N ILE A 293 7.64 4.17 0.48
CA ILE A 293 8.56 5.31 0.43
C ILE A 293 9.48 5.29 1.65
N ARG A 294 10.73 5.72 1.51
CA ARG A 294 11.60 5.91 2.67
C ARG A 294 11.10 7.06 3.54
N ARG A 295 11.12 6.87 4.86
CA ARG A 295 10.72 7.88 5.86
C ARG A 295 11.39 9.24 5.63
N ALA A 296 12.70 9.23 5.33
CA ALA A 296 13.48 10.45 5.07
C ALA A 296 13.06 11.17 3.78
N ASP A 297 12.68 10.42 2.74
CA ASP A 297 12.23 10.96 1.45
C ASP A 297 10.82 11.55 1.57
N ARG A 298 9.92 10.84 2.27
CA ARG A 298 8.58 11.33 2.60
C ARG A 298 8.63 12.64 3.38
N ALA A 299 9.51 12.74 4.38
CA ALA A 299 9.69 13.97 5.17
C ALA A 299 10.18 15.17 4.35
N GLN A 300 10.82 14.93 3.21
CA GLN A 300 11.30 15.96 2.29
C GLN A 300 10.43 16.07 1.01
N TRP A 301 9.30 15.37 0.97
CA TRP A 301 8.39 15.29 -0.19
C TRP A 301 9.10 14.88 -1.49
N ARG A 302 10.08 13.97 -1.40
CA ARG A 302 10.80 13.41 -2.53
C ARG A 302 10.18 12.06 -2.91
N PHE A 303 9.48 12.01 -4.02
CA PHE A 303 8.72 10.83 -4.43
C PHE A 303 9.43 9.98 -5.51
N ASP A 304 10.64 10.39 -5.93
CA ASP A 304 11.40 9.75 -7.02
C ASP A 304 11.92 8.35 -6.68
N SER A 305 11.99 8.01 -5.39
CA SER A 305 12.49 6.72 -4.87
C SER A 305 11.37 5.82 -4.32
N VAL A 306 10.11 6.09 -4.67
CA VAL A 306 9.00 5.19 -4.35
C VAL A 306 9.24 3.82 -4.99
N TRP A 307 8.97 2.78 -4.22
CA TRP A 307 9.01 1.39 -4.67
C TRP A 307 7.62 0.80 -4.61
N LEU A 308 7.25 -0.01 -5.60
CA LEU A 308 5.99 -0.72 -5.56
C LEU A 308 6.23 -2.20 -5.27
N VAL A 309 5.39 -2.76 -4.41
CA VAL A 309 5.26 -4.19 -4.19
C VAL A 309 3.86 -4.61 -4.63
N LEU A 310 3.76 -5.68 -5.41
CA LEU A 310 2.49 -6.35 -5.75
C LEU A 310 2.49 -7.71 -5.05
N GLN A 311 1.44 -8.01 -4.28
CA GLN A 311 1.20 -9.32 -3.69
C GLN A 311 -0.15 -9.85 -4.17
N SER A 312 -0.27 -11.15 -4.36
CA SER A 312 -1.53 -11.82 -4.69
C SER A 312 -1.77 -13.02 -3.79
N CYS A 313 -3.02 -13.50 -3.76
CA CYS A 313 -3.38 -14.73 -3.08
C CYS A 313 -2.85 -15.97 -3.80
#